data_AF-A0A966LQ07-F1
#
_entry.id   AF-A0A966LQ07-F1
#
_cell.length_a   1.000
_cell.length_b   1.000
_cell.length_c   1.000
_cell.angle_alpha   90.00
_cell.angle_beta   90.00
_cell.angle_gamma   90.00
#
_symmetry.space_group_name_H-M   'P 1'
#
loop_
_entity.id
_entity.type
_entity.pdbx_description
1 polymer ?
#
loop_
_entity_poly.entity_id
_entity_poly.type
_entity_poly.pdbx_seq_one_letter_code
_entity_poly.pdbx_strand_id
1 'polypeptide(L)'
;MKRHNNIFERICSLENLREADRKARKDKAHKYGVKLHDQNREQNILELQNMLLSQTYRTSEYNVFTVYEPKERMVYQLPYYPDRITHHAILNQLEPYFVRSFTADTYSCIKGRGIHLGAKKIIRALKNVDATRYCLQIDIRKFYPSIDHDILKNLLSRKFKDRKLLWLLDEIIDSADGVPIGNYLSQFFSNYYLTPFDHWLKEVVKVGSYFRYMDDMAIFASNKPELHGILALIREYLSTRLNLDLKSNYQIFPVASRGVDMLGYVFYHEHVLLRPGIKKNFARKMAKGISQESFAGFMGWAKHCNSRHLIKKLTNERFQPIERITTTERIYRNQDRYAGRFQPAYNSPCIQGSSVEVP
;
A
#
# COMPACT_ATOMS: atom_id res chain seq x y z
N MET A 1 -10.07 13.20 -21.96
CA MET A 1 -8.81 12.69 -21.38
C MET A 1 -7.95 12.08 -22.48
N LYS A 2 -6.64 12.37 -22.55
CA LYS A 2 -5.74 11.76 -23.55
C LYS A 2 -5.53 10.28 -23.21
N ARG A 3 -5.87 9.39 -24.15
CA ARG A 3 -5.60 7.94 -24.05
C ARG A 3 -4.18 7.65 -24.49
N HIS A 4 -3.46 6.82 -23.75
CA HIS A 4 -2.05 6.51 -24.02
C HIS A 4 -1.89 5.23 -24.86
N ASN A 5 -0.89 5.21 -25.75
CA ASN A 5 -0.59 4.10 -26.64
C ASN A 5 0.92 3.80 -26.65
N ASN A 6 1.33 2.73 -27.35
CA ASN A 6 2.73 2.35 -27.58
C ASN A 6 3.50 2.21 -26.25
N ILE A 7 2.87 1.53 -25.29
CA ILE A 7 3.46 1.23 -23.98
C ILE A 7 3.90 -0.22 -23.96
N PHE A 8 3.15 -1.10 -24.61
CA PHE A 8 3.41 -2.53 -24.62
C PHE A 8 4.82 -2.87 -25.13
N GLU A 9 5.29 -2.22 -26.20
CA GLU A 9 6.63 -2.43 -26.75
C GLU A 9 7.72 -2.06 -25.75
N ARG A 10 7.48 -1.02 -24.93
CA ARG A 10 8.41 -0.61 -23.86
C ARG A 10 8.38 -1.55 -22.66
N ILE A 11 7.24 -2.19 -22.40
CA ILE A 11 7.15 -3.25 -21.39
C ILE A 11 7.98 -4.45 -21.82
N CYS A 12 7.89 -4.84 -23.09
CA CYS A 12 8.54 -6.01 -23.66
C CYS A 12 10.02 -5.81 -24.01
N SER A 13 10.58 -4.61 -23.88
CA SER A 13 11.99 -4.38 -24.22
C SER A 13 12.90 -5.19 -23.29
N LEU A 14 13.96 -5.80 -23.83
CA LEU A 14 14.92 -6.58 -23.02
C LEU A 14 15.54 -5.74 -21.91
N GLU A 15 15.80 -4.47 -22.18
CA GLU A 15 16.29 -3.53 -21.15
C GLU A 15 15.30 -3.43 -19.98
N ASN A 16 14.00 -3.25 -20.26
CA ASN A 16 12.99 -3.14 -19.22
C ASN A 16 12.78 -4.47 -18.48
N LEU A 17 12.81 -5.61 -19.19
CA LEU A 17 12.67 -6.94 -18.58
C LEU A 17 13.85 -7.27 -17.66
N ARG A 18 15.10 -6.96 -18.06
CA ARG A 18 16.29 -7.10 -17.20
C ARG A 18 16.22 -6.18 -15.98
N GLU A 19 15.77 -4.94 -16.15
CA GLU A 19 15.56 -4.02 -15.03
C GLU A 19 14.43 -4.49 -14.09
N ALA A 20 13.38 -5.09 -14.65
CA ALA A 20 12.29 -5.69 -13.88
C ALA A 20 12.77 -6.88 -13.05
N ASP A 21 13.56 -7.79 -13.63
CA ASP A 21 14.22 -8.87 -12.90
C ASP A 21 15.09 -8.33 -11.76
N ARG A 22 15.98 -7.36 -12.07
CA ARG A 22 16.85 -6.74 -11.06
C ARG A 22 16.06 -6.15 -9.88
N LYS A 23 14.93 -5.49 -10.15
CA LYS A 23 14.02 -4.94 -9.12
C LYS A 23 13.30 -6.04 -8.35
N ALA A 24 12.78 -7.05 -9.03
CA ALA A 24 12.06 -8.18 -8.42
C ALA A 24 12.98 -9.00 -7.49
N ARG A 25 14.25 -9.18 -7.88
CA ARG A 25 15.30 -9.93 -7.19
C ARG A 25 15.85 -9.24 -5.94
N LYS A 26 15.74 -7.91 -5.85
CA LYS A 26 16.43 -7.11 -4.83
C LYS A 26 16.14 -7.65 -3.41
N ASP A 27 17.21 -7.91 -2.65
CA ASP A 27 17.20 -8.49 -1.29
C ASP A 27 16.59 -9.92 -1.18
N LYS A 28 16.33 -10.61 -2.30
CA LYS A 28 15.63 -11.91 -2.36
C LYS A 28 16.43 -13.03 -3.04
N ALA A 29 17.72 -12.83 -3.31
CA ALA A 29 18.60 -13.79 -3.99
C ALA A 29 18.62 -15.19 -3.34
N HIS A 30 18.33 -15.30 -2.04
CA HIS A 30 18.30 -16.57 -1.31
C HIS A 30 17.03 -17.40 -1.57
N LYS A 31 15.97 -16.82 -2.14
CA LYS A 31 14.67 -17.51 -2.34
C LYS A 31 14.75 -18.53 -3.48
N TYR A 32 14.10 -19.69 -3.29
CA TYR A 32 14.12 -20.81 -4.25
C TYR A 32 13.82 -20.39 -5.69
N GLY A 33 12.69 -19.73 -5.95
CA GLY A 33 12.31 -19.32 -7.32
C GLY A 33 13.29 -18.35 -7.98
N VAL A 34 14.04 -17.57 -7.18
CA VAL A 34 15.11 -16.70 -7.70
C VAL A 34 16.34 -17.53 -8.06
N LYS A 35 16.76 -18.45 -7.18
CA LYS A 35 17.88 -19.36 -7.45
C LYS A 35 17.63 -20.21 -8.70
N LEU A 36 16.41 -20.72 -8.88
CA LEU A 36 16.02 -21.49 -10.06
C LEU A 36 16.10 -20.64 -11.33
N HIS A 37 15.54 -19.43 -11.30
CA HIS A 37 15.63 -18.49 -12.42
C HIS A 37 17.08 -18.12 -12.77
N ASP A 38 17.93 -17.94 -11.75
CA ASP A 38 19.33 -17.54 -11.93
C ASP A 38 20.18 -18.58 -12.68
N GLN A 39 19.77 -19.86 -12.69
CA GLN A 39 20.49 -20.92 -13.43
C GLN A 39 20.49 -20.67 -14.94
N ASN A 40 19.41 -20.11 -15.50
CA ASN A 40 19.23 -19.83 -16.92
C ASN A 40 18.69 -18.41 -17.16
N ARG A 41 19.17 -17.43 -16.38
CA ARG A 41 18.57 -16.10 -16.27
C ARG A 41 18.30 -15.40 -17.60
N GLU A 42 19.34 -15.30 -18.45
CA GLU A 42 19.21 -14.56 -19.71
C GLU A 42 18.25 -15.26 -20.68
N GLN A 43 18.35 -16.59 -20.77
CA GLN A 43 17.46 -17.40 -21.59
C GLN A 43 16.00 -17.26 -21.13
N ASN A 44 15.74 -17.32 -19.83
CA ASN A 44 14.42 -17.09 -19.24
C ASN A 44 13.86 -15.70 -19.64
N ILE A 45 14.70 -14.65 -19.62
CA ILE A 45 14.29 -13.29 -20.01
C ILE A 45 13.94 -13.21 -21.50
N LEU A 46 14.74 -13.85 -22.38
CA LEU A 46 14.45 -13.93 -23.81
C LEU A 46 13.14 -14.69 -24.08
N GLU A 47 12.91 -15.79 -23.38
CA GLU A 47 11.66 -16.56 -23.45
C GLU A 47 10.46 -15.75 -22.97
N LEU A 48 10.61 -14.99 -21.88
CA LEU A 48 9.57 -14.08 -21.41
C LEU A 48 9.26 -13.00 -22.45
N GLN A 49 10.27 -12.40 -23.06
CA GLN A 49 10.06 -11.44 -24.13
C GLN A 49 9.27 -12.08 -25.28
N ASN A 50 9.66 -13.28 -25.72
CA ASN A 50 8.98 -13.99 -26.78
C ASN A 50 7.52 -14.24 -26.43
N MET A 51 7.23 -14.78 -25.23
CA MET A 51 5.85 -15.02 -24.76
C MET A 51 4.99 -13.75 -24.74
N LEU A 52 5.56 -12.61 -24.37
CA LEU A 52 4.85 -11.34 -24.40
C LEU A 52 4.61 -10.88 -25.84
N LEU A 53 5.63 -10.87 -26.70
CA LEU A 53 5.52 -10.40 -28.08
C LEU A 53 4.58 -11.26 -28.93
N SER A 54 4.56 -12.58 -28.71
CA SER A 54 3.65 -13.53 -29.36
C SER A 54 2.25 -13.56 -28.74
N GLN A 55 2.02 -12.81 -27.66
CA GLN A 55 0.78 -12.82 -26.88
C GLN A 55 0.36 -14.22 -26.39
N THR A 56 1.35 -15.03 -25.98
CA THR A 56 1.14 -16.38 -25.41
C THR A 56 1.41 -16.46 -23.90
N TYR A 57 1.81 -15.34 -23.27
CA TYR A 57 1.92 -15.26 -21.81
C TYR A 57 0.60 -15.65 -21.14
N ARG A 58 0.71 -16.51 -20.13
CA ARG A 58 -0.38 -16.89 -19.23
C ARG A 58 0.08 -16.70 -17.80
N THR A 59 -0.80 -16.18 -16.96
CA THR A 59 -0.50 -16.05 -15.53
C THR A 59 -0.36 -17.46 -14.93
N SER A 60 0.75 -17.71 -14.23
CA SER A 60 0.98 -19.01 -13.60
C SER A 60 -0.03 -19.30 -12.49
N GLU A 61 -0.17 -20.57 -12.13
CA GLU A 61 -0.96 -20.96 -10.97
C GLU A 61 -0.43 -20.32 -9.68
N TYR A 62 -1.37 -19.96 -8.81
CA TYR A 62 -1.07 -19.34 -7.53
C TYR A 62 -0.73 -20.39 -6.48
N ASN A 63 0.37 -20.18 -5.74
CA ASN A 63 0.49 -20.78 -4.42
C ASN A 63 -0.37 -19.96 -3.44
N VAL A 64 -1.47 -20.55 -2.97
CA VAL A 64 -2.44 -19.89 -2.10
C VAL A 64 -2.27 -20.36 -0.66
N PHE A 65 -2.07 -19.43 0.26
CA PHE A 65 -1.94 -19.74 1.69
C PHE A 65 -2.54 -18.65 2.56
N THR A 66 -2.96 -19.03 3.77
CA THR A 66 -3.54 -18.10 4.73
C THR A 66 -2.47 -17.49 5.62
N VAL A 67 -2.50 -16.16 5.78
CA VAL A 67 -1.68 -15.42 6.75
C VAL A 67 -2.58 -14.73 7.74
N TYR A 68 -2.16 -14.69 9.00
CA TYR A 68 -2.83 -13.94 10.06
C TYR A 68 -1.94 -12.78 10.53
N GLU A 69 -2.26 -11.53 10.18
CA GLU A 69 -1.65 -10.36 10.85
C GLU A 69 -2.30 -9.02 10.44
N PRO A 70 -3.11 -8.34 11.29
CA PRO A 70 -3.74 -8.77 12.54
C PRO A 70 -5.04 -9.57 12.34
N LYS A 71 -5.42 -9.85 11.09
CA LYS A 71 -6.61 -10.62 10.70
C LYS A 71 -6.22 -11.65 9.66
N GLU A 72 -7.00 -12.72 9.59
CA GLU A 72 -6.86 -13.76 8.59
C GLU A 72 -7.09 -13.19 7.18
N ARG A 73 -6.19 -13.53 6.27
CA ARG A 73 -6.27 -13.16 4.85
C ARG A 73 -5.65 -14.25 4.00
N MET A 74 -6.34 -14.59 2.92
CA MET A 74 -5.81 -15.48 1.89
C MET A 74 -4.82 -14.71 1.01
N VAL A 75 -3.62 -15.26 0.86
CA VAL A 75 -2.50 -14.67 0.11
C VAL A 75 -2.27 -15.50 -1.13
N TYR A 76 -2.16 -14.81 -2.24
CA TYR A 76 -1.94 -15.36 -3.57
C TYR A 76 -0.50 -15.03 -3.96
N GLN A 77 0.32 -16.07 -4.08
CA GLN A 77 1.72 -15.92 -4.40
C GLN A 77 2.03 -16.54 -5.75
N LEU A 78 2.36 -15.67 -6.72
CA LEU A 78 2.89 -16.11 -8.01
C LEU A 78 4.34 -16.58 -7.91
N PRO A 79 4.78 -17.51 -8.78
CA PRO A 79 6.18 -17.90 -8.90
C PRO A 79 7.04 -16.69 -9.29
N TYR A 80 8.35 -16.80 -9.08
CA TYR A 80 9.25 -15.70 -9.40
C TYR A 80 9.29 -15.43 -10.91
N TYR A 81 9.58 -16.48 -11.68
CA TYR A 81 9.51 -16.50 -13.13
C TYR A 81 8.24 -17.25 -13.56
N PRO A 82 7.51 -16.77 -14.59
CA PRO A 82 7.71 -15.50 -15.30
C PRO A 82 7.06 -14.29 -14.58
N ASP A 83 6.09 -14.52 -13.69
CA ASP A 83 5.07 -13.50 -13.41
C ASP A 83 5.54 -12.29 -12.60
N ARG A 84 6.42 -12.47 -11.60
CA ARG A 84 6.88 -11.32 -10.81
C ARG A 84 7.72 -10.38 -11.67
N ILE A 85 8.51 -10.92 -12.59
CA ILE A 85 9.26 -10.12 -13.56
C ILE A 85 8.28 -9.37 -14.46
N THR A 86 7.24 -10.03 -14.98
CA THR A 86 6.17 -9.37 -15.77
C THR A 86 5.51 -8.23 -15.02
N HIS A 87 5.10 -8.44 -13.76
CA HIS A 87 4.47 -7.40 -12.94
C HIS A 87 5.38 -6.19 -12.73
N HIS A 88 6.67 -6.42 -12.47
CA HIS A 88 7.66 -5.35 -12.35
C HIS A 88 7.88 -4.63 -13.69
N ALA A 89 7.92 -5.35 -14.82
CA ALA A 89 8.09 -4.80 -16.15
C ALA A 89 6.92 -3.89 -16.54
N ILE A 90 5.69 -4.30 -16.21
CA ILE A 90 4.48 -3.49 -16.41
C ILE A 90 4.56 -2.22 -15.56
N LEU A 91 4.84 -2.34 -14.26
CA LEU A 91 4.82 -1.18 -13.36
C LEU A 91 5.94 -0.18 -13.61
N ASN A 92 7.11 -0.63 -14.07
CA ASN A 92 8.16 0.27 -14.55
C ASN A 92 7.65 1.28 -15.58
N GLN A 93 6.69 0.87 -16.41
CA GLN A 93 6.11 1.70 -17.46
C GLN A 93 4.80 2.37 -17.03
N LEU A 94 3.93 1.69 -16.28
CA LEU A 94 2.59 2.17 -15.95
C LEU A 94 2.50 3.07 -14.72
N GLU A 95 3.42 2.94 -13.75
CA GLU A 95 3.38 3.68 -12.48
C GLU A 95 3.20 5.20 -12.69
N PRO A 96 3.94 5.89 -13.59
CA PRO A 96 3.77 7.33 -13.80
C PRO A 96 2.38 7.72 -14.28
N TYR A 97 1.68 6.86 -15.04
CA TYR A 97 0.33 7.11 -15.53
C TYR A 97 -0.71 6.98 -14.42
N PHE A 98 -0.55 5.98 -13.55
CA PHE A 98 -1.40 5.80 -12.37
C PHE A 98 -1.20 6.94 -11.38
N VAL A 99 0.05 7.24 -10.99
CA VAL A 99 0.35 8.27 -10.00
C VAL A 99 -0.12 9.66 -10.42
N ARG A 100 -0.06 10.00 -11.71
CA ARG A 100 -0.64 11.26 -12.24
C ARG A 100 -2.17 11.31 -12.16
N SER A 101 -2.83 10.17 -12.09
CA SER A 101 -4.28 10.08 -11.96
C SER A 101 -4.73 10.14 -10.50
N PHE A 102 -3.84 9.85 -9.54
CA PHE A 102 -4.23 9.84 -8.13
C PHE A 102 -4.34 11.24 -7.55
N THR A 103 -5.33 11.43 -6.67
CA THR A 103 -5.41 12.64 -5.85
C THR A 103 -4.21 12.75 -4.91
N ALA A 104 -3.96 13.97 -4.41
CA ALA A 104 -2.84 14.23 -3.49
C ALA A 104 -2.97 13.49 -2.14
N ASP A 105 -4.15 12.96 -1.83
CA ASP A 105 -4.49 12.37 -0.53
C ASP A 105 -4.64 10.84 -0.57
N THR A 106 -4.12 10.23 -1.65
CA THR A 106 -3.83 8.79 -1.74
C THR A 106 -2.36 8.54 -1.38
N TYR A 107 -2.11 7.69 -0.38
CA TYR A 107 -0.77 7.50 0.18
C TYR A 107 -0.20 6.09 0.05
N SER A 108 -1.03 5.06 -0.12
CA SER A 108 -0.54 3.68 -0.05
C SER A 108 0.13 3.23 -1.34
N CYS A 109 1.24 2.47 -1.21
CA CYS A 109 1.98 1.85 -2.31
C CYS A 109 2.44 2.79 -3.44
N ILE A 110 2.69 4.07 -3.14
CA ILE A 110 3.17 5.06 -4.12
C ILE A 110 4.55 5.55 -3.70
N LYS A 111 5.55 5.54 -4.59
CA LYS A 111 6.89 6.02 -4.24
C LYS A 111 6.85 7.48 -3.76
N GLY A 112 7.45 7.75 -2.60
CA GLY A 112 7.47 9.08 -1.99
C GLY A 112 6.16 9.50 -1.30
N ARG A 113 5.08 8.73 -1.42
CA ARG A 113 3.86 8.90 -0.61
C ARG A 113 3.72 7.69 0.30
N GLY A 114 3.58 7.92 1.59
CA GLY A 114 3.52 6.81 2.53
C GLY A 114 2.98 7.26 3.86
N ILE A 115 3.03 6.35 4.82
CA ILE A 115 2.50 6.51 6.17
C ILE A 115 2.90 7.85 6.80
N HIS A 116 4.18 8.21 6.74
CA HIS A 116 4.65 9.45 7.36
C HIS A 116 4.25 10.72 6.60
N LEU A 117 4.08 10.66 5.28
CA LEU A 117 3.54 11.80 4.52
C LEU A 117 2.06 12.02 4.84
N GLY A 118 1.27 10.93 4.86
CA GLY A 118 -0.13 10.98 5.27
C GLY A 118 -0.29 11.50 6.69
N ALA A 119 0.51 10.99 7.64
CA ALA A 119 0.52 11.45 9.03
C ALA A 119 0.83 12.95 9.14
N LYS A 120 1.85 13.45 8.41
CA LYS A 120 2.17 14.88 8.38
C LYS A 120 1.01 15.75 7.89
N LYS A 121 0.28 15.29 6.87
CA LYS A 121 -0.87 16.03 6.34
C LYS A 121 -2.08 15.98 7.27
N ILE A 122 -2.34 14.84 7.93
CA ILE A 122 -3.39 14.74 8.96
C ILE A 122 -3.09 15.71 10.11
N ILE A 123 -1.85 15.70 10.63
CA ILE A 123 -1.42 16.65 11.68
C ILE A 123 -1.63 18.10 11.23
N ARG A 124 -1.34 18.43 9.96
CA ARG A 124 -1.56 19.77 9.42
C ARG A 124 -3.05 20.13 9.38
N ALA A 125 -3.92 19.23 8.95
CA ALA A 125 -5.37 19.45 8.92
C ALA A 125 -5.95 19.65 10.31
N LEU A 126 -5.51 18.85 11.29
CA LEU A 126 -5.94 18.92 12.69
C LEU A 126 -5.56 20.23 13.40
N LYS A 127 -4.71 21.09 12.81
CA LYS A 127 -4.50 22.43 13.34
C LYS A 127 -5.74 23.32 13.24
N ASN A 128 -6.62 23.05 12.28
CA ASN A 128 -7.92 23.73 12.19
C ASN A 128 -8.96 22.91 12.96
N VAL A 129 -9.09 23.18 14.25
CA VAL A 129 -9.98 22.43 15.16
C VAL A 129 -11.43 22.53 14.72
N ASP A 130 -11.87 23.71 14.27
CA ASP A 130 -13.27 23.92 13.84
C ASP A 130 -13.63 23.12 12.60
N ALA A 131 -12.73 23.05 11.61
CA ALA A 131 -12.94 22.23 10.42
C ALA A 131 -12.75 20.71 10.67
N THR A 132 -12.17 20.33 11.80
CA THR A 132 -11.83 18.94 12.14
C THR A 132 -12.41 18.47 13.47
N ARG A 133 -13.53 19.07 13.89
CA ARG A 133 -14.16 18.77 15.18
C ARG A 133 -14.66 17.33 15.24
N TYR A 134 -15.18 16.82 14.12
CA TYR A 134 -15.64 15.45 13.97
C TYR A 134 -14.91 14.74 12.83
N CYS A 135 -14.81 13.42 12.95
CA CYS A 135 -14.25 12.54 11.94
C CYS A 135 -15.25 11.44 11.60
N LEU A 136 -15.44 11.20 10.30
CA LEU A 136 -16.02 9.99 9.73
C LEU A 136 -14.88 9.07 9.31
N GLN A 137 -14.81 7.90 9.95
CA GLN A 137 -13.91 6.83 9.55
C GLN A 137 -14.70 5.68 8.93
N ILE A 138 -14.31 5.30 7.72
CA ILE A 138 -14.94 4.25 6.92
C ILE A 138 -13.90 3.30 6.37
N ASP A 139 -14.36 2.08 6.06
CA ASP A 139 -13.55 1.00 5.52
C ASP A 139 -14.43 0.16 4.58
N ILE A 140 -13.88 -0.26 3.44
CA ILE A 140 -14.57 -1.06 2.42
C ILE A 140 -14.55 -2.55 2.80
N ARG A 141 -15.71 -3.20 2.73
CA ARG A 141 -15.86 -4.62 3.05
C ARG A 141 -15.12 -5.48 2.02
N LYS A 142 -14.16 -6.29 2.51
CA LYS A 142 -13.37 -7.25 1.72
C LYS A 142 -12.83 -6.62 0.42
N PHE A 143 -12.27 -5.40 0.50
CA PHE A 143 -11.99 -4.56 -0.68
C PHE A 143 -11.35 -5.29 -1.86
N TYR A 144 -10.22 -5.98 -1.66
CA TYR A 144 -9.52 -6.69 -2.74
C TYR A 144 -10.38 -7.77 -3.43
N PRO A 145 -10.99 -8.73 -2.69
CA PRO A 145 -11.97 -9.65 -3.27
C PRO A 145 -13.20 -8.98 -3.91
N SER A 146 -13.60 -7.80 -3.45
CA SER A 146 -14.78 -7.09 -3.94
C SER A 146 -14.53 -6.23 -5.19
N ILE A 147 -13.29 -6.15 -5.70
CA ILE A 147 -13.01 -5.38 -6.92
C ILE A 147 -13.64 -6.08 -8.12
N ASP A 148 -14.55 -5.39 -8.78
CA ASP A 148 -15.21 -5.87 -9.99
C ASP A 148 -14.27 -5.75 -11.19
N HIS A 149 -14.06 -6.87 -11.88
CA HIS A 149 -13.14 -6.95 -13.02
C HIS A 149 -13.60 -6.09 -14.19
N ASP A 150 -14.88 -6.10 -14.53
CA ASP A 150 -15.39 -5.35 -15.68
C ASP A 150 -15.27 -3.86 -15.45
N ILE A 151 -15.56 -3.39 -14.23
CA ILE A 151 -15.34 -1.99 -13.85
C ILE A 151 -13.86 -1.64 -13.93
N LEU A 152 -12.96 -2.47 -13.39
CA LEU A 152 -11.52 -2.24 -13.42
C LEU A 152 -10.98 -2.15 -14.86
N LYS A 153 -11.32 -3.12 -15.71
CA LYS A 153 -10.95 -3.16 -17.13
C LYS A 153 -11.52 -1.97 -17.89
N ASN A 154 -12.75 -1.55 -17.59
CA ASN A 154 -13.36 -0.36 -18.19
C ASN A 154 -12.58 0.92 -17.82
N LEU A 155 -12.17 1.06 -16.54
CA LEU A 155 -11.33 2.18 -16.10
C LEU A 155 -9.98 2.18 -16.83
N LEU A 156 -9.32 1.01 -16.94
CA LEU A 156 -8.05 0.87 -17.64
C LEU A 156 -8.16 1.19 -19.13
N SER A 157 -9.20 0.73 -19.83
CA SER A 157 -9.41 1.00 -21.25
C SER A 157 -9.75 2.46 -21.57
N ARG A 158 -10.33 3.19 -20.61
CA ARG A 158 -10.49 4.65 -20.69
C ARG A 158 -9.16 5.38 -20.60
N LYS A 159 -8.14 4.80 -19.96
CA LYS A 159 -6.80 5.40 -19.81
C LYS A 159 -5.84 4.99 -20.92
N PHE A 160 -5.87 3.73 -21.32
CA PHE A 160 -4.96 3.12 -22.28
C PHE A 160 -5.74 2.69 -23.52
N LYS A 161 -5.18 2.93 -24.71
CA LYS A 161 -5.73 2.48 -26.01
C LYS A 161 -4.87 1.43 -26.70
N ASP A 162 -3.79 1.03 -26.06
CA ASP A 162 -2.87 -0.01 -26.51
C ASP A 162 -3.51 -1.39 -26.32
N ARG A 163 -3.89 -2.04 -27.43
CA ARG A 163 -4.64 -3.30 -27.40
C ARG A 163 -3.81 -4.45 -26.82
N LYS A 164 -2.51 -4.47 -27.06
CA LYS A 164 -1.62 -5.52 -26.54
C LYS A 164 -1.39 -5.34 -25.04
N LEU A 165 -1.27 -4.10 -24.59
CA LEU A 165 -1.26 -3.80 -23.16
C LEU A 165 -2.56 -4.24 -22.49
N LEU A 166 -3.72 -3.88 -23.05
CA LEU A 166 -5.01 -4.25 -22.46
C LEU A 166 -5.18 -5.78 -22.41
N TRP A 167 -4.81 -6.50 -23.47
CA TRP A 167 -4.76 -7.96 -23.45
C TRP A 167 -3.95 -8.51 -22.27
N LEU A 168 -2.75 -8.01 -22.04
CA LEU A 168 -1.89 -8.47 -20.94
C LEU A 168 -2.46 -8.12 -19.56
N LEU A 169 -3.07 -6.94 -19.42
CA LEU A 169 -3.69 -6.53 -18.16
C LEU A 169 -4.95 -7.35 -17.86
N ASP A 170 -5.78 -7.59 -18.89
CA ASP A 170 -6.98 -8.42 -18.77
C ASP A 170 -6.60 -9.84 -18.35
N GLU A 171 -5.56 -10.43 -18.95
CA GLU A 171 -5.05 -11.75 -18.58
C GLU A 171 -4.59 -11.85 -17.11
N ILE A 172 -4.00 -10.78 -16.58
CA ILE A 172 -3.57 -10.74 -15.18
C ILE A 172 -4.78 -10.53 -14.25
N ILE A 173 -5.74 -9.69 -14.65
CA ILE A 173 -6.96 -9.43 -13.87
C ILE A 173 -7.81 -10.70 -13.77
N ASP A 174 -7.97 -11.42 -14.87
CA ASP A 174 -8.81 -12.63 -14.96
C ASP A 174 -8.19 -13.86 -14.32
N SER A 175 -6.93 -13.76 -13.87
CA SER A 175 -6.22 -14.90 -13.26
C SER A 175 -6.72 -15.29 -11.86
N ALA A 176 -7.53 -14.45 -11.20
CA ALA A 176 -8.10 -14.73 -9.88
C ALA A 176 -9.34 -13.87 -9.61
N ASP A 177 -10.24 -14.33 -8.73
CA ASP A 177 -11.38 -13.54 -8.28
C ASP A 177 -10.96 -12.24 -7.57
N GLY A 178 -11.62 -11.14 -7.93
CA GLY A 178 -11.24 -9.81 -7.47
C GLY A 178 -9.79 -9.49 -7.82
N VAL A 179 -9.07 -8.82 -6.92
CA VAL A 179 -7.64 -8.56 -7.14
C VAL A 179 -6.82 -9.29 -6.08
N PRO A 180 -5.94 -10.24 -6.48
CA PRO A 180 -5.26 -11.13 -5.53
C PRO A 180 -4.33 -10.37 -4.59
N ILE A 181 -4.50 -10.62 -3.29
CA ILE A 181 -3.64 -10.08 -2.24
C ILE A 181 -2.29 -10.80 -2.30
N GLY A 182 -1.19 -10.07 -2.46
CA GLY A 182 0.17 -10.67 -2.58
C GLY A 182 0.91 -10.24 -3.84
N ASN A 183 0.17 -9.79 -4.86
CA ASN A 183 0.71 -9.37 -6.14
C ASN A 183 1.07 -7.88 -6.18
N TYR A 184 2.13 -7.55 -6.93
CA TYR A 184 2.64 -6.17 -7.00
C TYR A 184 1.68 -5.23 -7.76
N LEU A 185 1.10 -5.69 -8.88
CA LEU A 185 0.11 -4.94 -9.65
C LEU A 185 -1.20 -4.68 -8.90
N SER A 186 -1.62 -5.63 -8.06
CA SER A 186 -2.85 -5.55 -7.29
C SER A 186 -3.00 -4.26 -6.49
N GLN A 187 -1.89 -3.76 -5.95
CA GLN A 187 -1.88 -2.52 -5.17
C GLN A 187 -2.21 -1.29 -6.03
N PHE A 188 -1.69 -1.25 -7.24
CA PHE A 188 -1.95 -0.16 -8.19
C PHE A 188 -3.35 -0.25 -8.78
N PHE A 189 -3.82 -1.46 -9.12
CA PHE A 189 -5.20 -1.67 -9.55
C PHE A 189 -6.19 -1.22 -8.48
N SER A 190 -5.98 -1.59 -7.23
CA SER A 190 -6.83 -1.19 -6.10
C SER A 190 -6.88 0.33 -5.93
N ASN A 191 -5.74 1.01 -5.97
CA ASN A 191 -5.71 2.48 -5.90
C ASN A 191 -6.37 3.14 -7.12
N TYR A 192 -6.16 2.57 -8.31
CA TYR A 192 -6.72 3.09 -9.56
C TYR A 192 -8.24 2.92 -9.62
N TYR A 193 -8.75 1.81 -9.10
CA TYR A 193 -10.18 1.53 -8.98
C TYR A 193 -10.93 2.61 -8.19
N LEU A 194 -10.34 3.08 -7.08
CA LEU A 194 -10.93 4.14 -6.24
C LEU A 194 -10.62 5.57 -6.73
N THR A 195 -9.86 5.73 -7.81
CA THR A 195 -9.49 7.06 -8.31
C THR A 195 -10.69 7.91 -8.72
N PRO A 196 -11.69 7.40 -9.48
CA PRO A 196 -12.89 8.16 -9.80
C PRO A 196 -13.67 8.59 -8.54
N PHE A 197 -13.72 7.72 -7.53
CA PHE A 197 -14.35 8.03 -6.25
C PHE A 197 -13.64 9.16 -5.52
N ASP A 198 -12.30 9.14 -5.44
CA ASP A 198 -11.54 10.21 -4.81
C ASP A 198 -11.75 11.56 -5.48
N HIS A 199 -11.74 11.59 -6.83
CA HIS A 199 -12.01 12.81 -7.58
C HIS A 199 -13.43 13.31 -7.35
N TRP A 200 -14.43 12.43 -7.43
CA TRP A 200 -15.81 12.80 -7.14
C TRP A 200 -15.97 13.38 -5.73
N LEU A 201 -15.39 12.74 -4.71
CA LEU A 201 -15.50 13.18 -3.32
C LEU A 201 -14.84 14.55 -3.10
N LYS A 202 -13.70 14.81 -3.75
CA LYS A 202 -12.94 16.06 -3.61
C LYS A 202 -13.43 17.20 -4.48
N GLU A 203 -13.88 16.92 -5.70
CA GLU A 203 -14.14 17.94 -6.72
C GLU A 203 -15.63 18.22 -6.89
N VAL A 204 -16.47 17.19 -6.68
CA VAL A 204 -17.93 17.30 -6.80
C VAL A 204 -18.57 17.49 -5.44
N VAL A 205 -18.37 16.56 -4.50
CA VAL A 205 -18.91 16.67 -3.13
C VAL A 205 -18.18 17.76 -2.34
N LYS A 206 -16.90 17.99 -2.65
CA LYS A 206 -16.05 19.01 -2.02
C LYS A 206 -15.99 18.87 -0.50
N VAL A 207 -15.80 17.63 -0.05
CA VAL A 207 -15.56 17.38 1.38
C VAL A 207 -14.33 18.16 1.86
N GLY A 208 -14.28 18.45 3.16
CA GLY A 208 -13.16 19.15 3.78
C GLY A 208 -11.84 18.36 3.74
N SER A 209 -11.30 17.99 4.90
CA SER A 209 -10.07 17.19 4.91
C SER A 209 -10.40 15.71 4.68
N TYR A 210 -9.84 15.12 3.62
CA TYR A 210 -9.99 13.73 3.25
C TYR A 210 -8.64 13.05 3.12
N PHE A 211 -8.52 11.83 3.65
CA PHE A 211 -7.30 11.02 3.60
C PHE A 211 -7.65 9.57 3.30
N ARG A 212 -6.94 8.95 2.36
CA ARG A 212 -7.12 7.53 2.01
C ARG A 212 -5.81 6.75 2.05
N TYR A 213 -5.84 5.62 2.75
CA TYR A 213 -4.79 4.62 2.74
C TYR A 213 -5.38 3.26 2.38
N MET A 214 -5.32 2.91 1.09
CA MET A 214 -6.10 1.81 0.49
C MET A 214 -7.60 1.97 0.75
N ASP A 215 -8.19 1.06 1.53
CA ASP A 215 -9.59 1.00 1.91
C ASP A 215 -9.93 1.78 3.19
N ASP A 216 -8.93 2.13 4.02
CA ASP A 216 -9.11 2.94 5.24
C ASP A 216 -9.15 4.44 4.86
N MET A 217 -10.25 5.10 5.19
CA MET A 217 -10.50 6.50 4.86
C MET A 217 -10.94 7.30 6.08
N ALA A 218 -10.46 8.54 6.15
CA ALA A 218 -10.86 9.52 7.17
C ALA A 218 -11.32 10.82 6.51
N ILE A 219 -12.51 11.29 6.89
CA ILE A 219 -13.13 12.54 6.41
C ILE A 219 -13.46 13.40 7.62
N PHE A 220 -13.09 14.68 7.58
CA PHE A 220 -13.30 15.62 8.67
C PHE A 220 -14.35 16.68 8.33
N ALA A 221 -15.12 17.08 9.34
CA ALA A 221 -16.09 18.17 9.25
C ALA A 221 -16.28 18.87 10.61
N SER A 222 -16.98 20.01 10.57
CA SER A 222 -17.29 20.81 11.76
C SER A 222 -18.45 20.26 12.59
N ASN A 223 -19.31 19.45 11.99
CA ASN A 223 -20.54 18.92 12.61
C ASN A 223 -20.85 17.49 12.15
N LYS A 224 -21.59 16.73 12.98
CA LYS A 224 -21.98 15.34 12.66
C LYS A 224 -23.00 15.21 11.53
N PRO A 225 -24.06 16.06 11.44
CA PRO A 225 -25.05 15.96 10.36
C PRO A 225 -24.44 15.97 8.96
N GLU A 226 -23.45 16.84 8.72
CA GLU A 226 -22.69 16.87 7.47
C GLU A 226 -22.02 15.53 7.16
N LEU A 227 -21.36 14.91 8.14
CA LEU A 227 -20.72 13.60 7.97
C LEU A 227 -21.72 12.47 7.70
N HIS A 228 -22.92 12.53 8.28
CA HIS A 228 -23.97 11.57 7.98
C HIS A 228 -24.48 11.73 6.54
N GLY A 229 -24.62 12.97 6.05
CA GLY A 229 -24.96 13.23 4.64
C GLY A 229 -23.87 12.72 3.70
N ILE A 230 -22.61 13.02 3.98
CA ILE A 230 -21.46 12.51 3.21
C ILE A 230 -21.43 10.98 3.19
N LEU A 231 -21.67 10.32 4.32
CA LEU A 231 -21.72 8.86 4.39
C LEU A 231 -22.80 8.26 3.49
N ALA A 232 -23.99 8.87 3.44
CA ALA A 232 -25.06 8.42 2.56
C ALA A 232 -24.66 8.50 1.08
N LEU A 233 -24.10 9.65 0.67
CA LEU A 233 -23.59 9.85 -0.69
C LEU A 233 -22.48 8.84 -1.03
N ILE A 234 -21.55 8.59 -0.11
CA ILE A 234 -20.46 7.61 -0.32
C ILE A 234 -21.03 6.20 -0.53
N ARG A 235 -22.00 5.77 0.28
CA ARG A 235 -22.63 4.44 0.14
C ARG A 235 -23.30 4.29 -1.22
N GLU A 236 -24.04 5.30 -1.65
CA GLU A 236 -24.70 5.31 -2.95
C GLU A 236 -23.66 5.26 -4.08
N TYR A 237 -22.61 6.09 -4.03
CA TYR A 237 -21.57 6.08 -5.06
C TYR A 237 -20.85 4.73 -5.14
N LEU A 238 -20.41 4.18 -4.01
CA LEU A 238 -19.67 2.93 -3.98
C LEU A 238 -20.52 1.76 -4.53
N SER A 239 -21.78 1.66 -4.12
CA SER A 239 -22.68 0.60 -4.59
C SER A 239 -23.03 0.75 -6.07
N THR A 240 -23.42 1.94 -6.51
CA THR A 240 -23.96 2.16 -7.87
C THR A 240 -22.89 2.32 -8.95
N ARG A 241 -21.69 2.81 -8.60
CA ARG A 241 -20.63 3.11 -9.59
C ARG A 241 -19.47 2.15 -9.54
N LEU A 242 -19.21 1.54 -8.39
CA LEU A 242 -18.02 0.73 -8.15
C LEU A 242 -18.35 -0.68 -7.65
N ASN A 243 -19.63 -1.05 -7.49
CA ASN A 243 -20.03 -2.37 -6.96
C ASN A 243 -19.32 -2.71 -5.63
N LEU A 244 -19.16 -1.71 -4.76
CA LEU A 244 -18.47 -1.83 -3.47
C LEU A 244 -19.41 -1.52 -2.30
N ASP A 245 -19.16 -2.19 -1.18
CA ASP A 245 -19.88 -1.97 0.06
C ASP A 245 -18.96 -1.52 1.20
N LEU A 246 -19.48 -0.64 2.06
CA LEU A 246 -18.81 -0.28 3.31
C LEU A 246 -19.02 -1.36 4.38
N LYS A 247 -18.05 -1.47 5.30
CA LYS A 247 -18.29 -2.19 6.56
C LYS A 247 -19.34 -1.46 7.39
N SER A 248 -20.19 -2.23 8.07
CA SER A 248 -21.27 -1.70 8.93
C SER A 248 -20.74 -0.96 10.17
N ASN A 249 -19.48 -1.19 10.56
CA ASN A 249 -18.85 -0.61 11.73
C ASN A 249 -18.17 0.76 11.48
N TYR A 250 -18.65 1.52 10.49
CA TYR A 250 -18.25 2.91 10.29
C TYR A 250 -18.43 3.73 11.56
N GLN A 251 -17.69 4.83 11.69
CA GLN A 251 -17.66 5.60 12.94
C GLN A 251 -17.69 7.09 12.66
N ILE A 252 -18.60 7.80 13.34
CA ILE A 252 -18.64 9.27 13.37
C ILE A 252 -18.44 9.70 14.82
N PHE A 253 -17.36 10.43 15.11
CA PHE A 253 -16.99 10.76 16.49
C PHE A 253 -16.31 12.13 16.59
N PRO A 254 -16.40 12.80 17.77
CA PRO A 254 -15.59 13.98 18.05
C PRO A 254 -14.11 13.59 18.14
N VAL A 255 -13.25 14.29 17.41
CA VAL A 255 -11.81 13.97 17.37
C VAL A 255 -11.16 14.13 18.74
N ALA A 256 -11.52 15.17 19.49
CA ALA A 256 -10.98 15.42 20.84
C ALA A 256 -11.25 14.28 21.82
N SER A 257 -12.36 13.56 21.67
CA SER A 257 -12.77 12.51 22.60
C SER A 257 -12.09 11.15 22.33
N ARG A 258 -11.67 10.90 21.08
CA ARG A 258 -11.27 9.55 20.66
C ARG A 258 -9.95 9.50 19.91
N GLY A 259 -9.60 10.57 19.22
CA GLY A 259 -8.52 10.60 18.23
C GLY A 259 -8.84 9.76 17.00
N VAL A 260 -8.14 10.03 15.90
CA VAL A 260 -8.29 9.32 14.63
C VAL A 260 -7.25 8.21 14.54
N ASP A 261 -7.67 6.94 14.55
CA ASP A 261 -6.77 5.80 14.46
C ASP A 261 -6.52 5.41 12.99
N MET A 262 -5.41 5.90 12.41
CA MET A 262 -5.06 5.69 11.01
C MET A 262 -3.52 5.63 10.87
N LEU A 263 -3.00 4.98 9.83
CA LEU A 263 -1.56 5.02 9.50
C LEU A 263 -0.62 4.59 10.65
N GLY A 264 -1.09 3.79 11.60
CA GLY A 264 -0.32 3.26 12.74
C GLY A 264 -0.24 4.21 13.93
N TYR A 265 -0.97 5.31 13.88
CA TYR A 265 -1.03 6.32 14.93
C TYR A 265 -2.48 6.61 15.33
N VAL A 266 -2.63 7.27 16.48
CA VAL A 266 -3.88 7.88 16.92
C VAL A 266 -3.67 9.38 16.99
N PHE A 267 -4.34 10.14 16.13
CA PHE A 267 -4.16 11.58 15.98
C PHE A 267 -5.20 12.36 16.78
N TYR A 268 -4.75 13.27 17.64
CA TYR A 268 -5.56 14.29 18.31
C TYR A 268 -5.15 15.67 17.79
N HIS A 269 -5.89 16.72 18.17
CA HIS A 269 -5.58 18.09 17.77
C HIS A 269 -4.22 18.57 18.29
N GLU A 270 -3.84 18.16 19.50
CA GLU A 270 -2.62 18.65 20.18
C GLU A 270 -1.46 17.66 20.14
N HIS A 271 -1.74 16.38 19.93
CA HIS A 271 -0.74 15.32 20.07
C HIS A 271 -1.04 14.08 19.22
N VAL A 272 -0.02 13.25 19.04
CA VAL A 272 -0.11 12.00 18.27
C VAL A 272 0.38 10.86 19.12
N LEU A 273 -0.39 9.79 19.23
CA LEU A 273 0.00 8.58 19.96
C LEU A 273 0.31 7.43 19.00
N LEU A 274 1.10 6.47 19.46
CA LEU A 274 1.29 5.21 18.73
C LEU A 274 0.03 4.34 18.85
N ARG A 275 -0.39 3.68 17.77
CA ARG A 275 -1.53 2.76 17.79
C ARG A 275 -1.36 1.71 18.90
N PRO A 276 -2.38 1.46 19.76
CA PRO A 276 -2.26 0.56 20.90
C PRO A 276 -1.75 -0.85 20.55
N GLY A 277 -2.17 -1.41 19.41
CA GLY A 277 -1.70 -2.71 18.93
C GLY A 277 -0.19 -2.73 18.65
N ILE A 278 0.34 -1.69 18.00
CA ILE A 278 1.78 -1.57 17.72
C ILE A 278 2.56 -1.42 19.03
N LYS A 279 2.08 -0.57 19.94
CA LYS A 279 2.65 -0.40 21.29
C LYS A 279 2.71 -1.72 22.06
N LYS A 280 1.61 -2.49 22.08
CA LYS A 280 1.53 -3.78 22.80
C LYS A 280 2.46 -4.83 22.18
N ASN A 281 2.53 -4.90 20.85
CA ASN A 281 3.45 -5.80 20.16
C ASN A 281 4.91 -5.44 20.48
N PHE A 282 5.27 -4.16 20.45
CA PHE A 282 6.61 -3.71 20.80
C PHE A 282 6.98 -4.11 22.24
N ALA A 283 6.11 -3.85 23.21
CA ALA A 283 6.34 -4.22 24.60
C ALA A 283 6.55 -5.74 24.78
N ARG A 284 5.76 -6.58 24.09
CA ARG A 284 5.92 -8.03 24.11
C ARG A 284 7.25 -8.48 23.51
N LYS A 285 7.67 -7.88 22.40
CA LYS A 285 8.97 -8.19 21.77
C LYS A 285 10.14 -7.76 22.66
N MET A 286 10.06 -6.59 23.29
CA MET A 286 11.06 -6.13 24.26
C MET A 286 11.22 -7.12 25.42
N ALA A 287 10.10 -7.61 25.98
CA ALA A 287 10.12 -8.57 27.08
C ALA A 287 10.73 -9.94 26.71
N LYS A 288 10.67 -10.33 25.42
CA LYS A 288 11.20 -11.60 24.91
C LYS A 288 12.64 -11.52 24.38
N GLY A 289 13.26 -10.33 24.41
CA GLY A 289 14.50 -10.07 23.70
C GLY A 289 14.22 -9.72 22.24
N ILE A 290 14.41 -8.45 21.89
CA ILE A 290 14.20 -7.94 20.55
C ILE A 290 15.52 -7.86 19.79
N SER A 291 15.52 -8.16 18.49
CA SER A 291 16.69 -7.92 17.64
C SER A 291 16.96 -6.42 17.46
N GLN A 292 18.20 -6.04 17.17
CA GLN A 292 18.58 -4.64 16.97
C GLN A 292 17.81 -4.00 15.79
N GLU A 293 17.57 -4.77 14.74
CA GLU A 293 16.81 -4.33 13.55
C GLU A 293 15.35 -4.08 13.91
N SER A 294 14.75 -5.00 14.65
CA SER A 294 13.37 -4.85 15.11
C SER A 294 13.23 -3.63 16.02
N PHE A 295 14.18 -3.42 16.94
CA PHE A 295 14.21 -2.25 17.81
C PHE A 295 14.35 -0.94 17.02
N ALA A 296 15.31 -0.87 16.10
CA ALA A 296 15.48 0.29 15.20
C ALA A 296 14.20 0.59 14.41
N GLY A 297 13.50 -0.46 13.93
CA GLY A 297 12.21 -0.33 13.28
C GLY A 297 11.15 0.35 14.15
N PHE A 298 11.01 -0.09 15.40
CA PHE A 298 10.09 0.54 16.36
C PHE A 298 10.49 1.97 16.70
N MET A 299 11.78 2.27 16.84
CA MET A 299 12.25 3.65 17.05
C MET A 299 11.93 4.54 15.85
N GLY A 300 11.93 3.99 14.64
CA GLY A 300 11.46 4.66 13.43
C GLY A 300 10.00 5.11 13.51
N TRP A 301 9.14 4.36 14.18
CA TRP A 301 7.75 4.77 14.48
C TRP A 301 7.68 5.78 15.62
N ALA A 302 8.39 5.50 16.72
CA ALA A 302 8.32 6.29 17.94
C ALA A 302 8.71 7.76 17.72
N LYS A 303 9.63 8.05 16.78
CA LYS A 303 10.08 9.42 16.47
C LYS A 303 8.99 10.33 15.89
N HIS A 304 7.88 9.77 15.41
CA HIS A 304 6.79 10.50 14.78
C HIS A 304 5.56 10.68 15.67
N CYS A 305 5.66 10.30 16.95
CA CYS A 305 4.56 10.44 17.91
C CYS A 305 5.07 10.78 19.32
N ASN A 306 4.15 11.18 20.20
CA ASN A 306 4.39 11.45 21.62
C ASN A 306 4.65 10.12 22.35
N SER A 307 5.88 9.64 22.28
CA SER A 307 6.31 8.31 22.74
C SER A 307 7.31 8.33 23.89
N ARG A 308 7.76 9.51 24.36
CA ARG A 308 8.83 9.66 25.37
C ARG A 308 8.62 8.79 26.60
N HIS A 309 7.43 8.86 27.21
CA HIS A 309 7.11 8.05 28.39
C HIS A 309 7.06 6.55 28.08
N LEU A 310 6.58 6.17 26.89
CA LEU A 310 6.55 4.77 26.46
C LEU A 310 7.98 4.21 26.32
N ILE A 311 8.86 4.94 25.64
CA ILE A 311 10.24 4.51 25.45
C ILE A 311 10.96 4.41 26.79
N LYS A 312 10.87 5.44 27.65
CA LYS A 312 11.47 5.42 28.99
C LYS A 312 11.03 4.19 29.80
N LYS A 313 9.73 3.88 29.77
CA LYS A 313 9.17 2.72 30.49
C LYS A 313 9.63 1.37 29.92
N LEU A 314 9.83 1.27 28.61
CA LEU A 314 10.21 -0.01 27.97
C LEU A 314 11.71 -0.28 28.01
N THR A 315 12.55 0.75 28.10
CA THR A 315 14.01 0.59 28.12
C THR A 315 14.59 0.58 29.53
N ASN A 316 13.81 0.84 30.58
CA ASN A 316 14.23 0.82 32.00
C ASN A 316 15.57 1.56 32.24
N GLU A 317 15.80 2.69 31.54
CA GLU A 317 17.07 3.44 31.58
C GLU A 317 18.34 2.63 31.20
N ARG A 318 18.25 1.34 30.85
CA ARG A 318 19.36 0.48 30.38
C ARG A 318 19.93 0.90 29.02
N PHE A 319 19.17 1.70 28.27
CA PHE A 319 19.69 2.44 27.15
C PHE A 319 19.79 3.91 27.56
N GLN A 320 21.01 4.32 27.92
CA GLN A 320 21.41 5.72 27.85
C GLN A 320 20.94 6.26 26.50
N PRO A 321 20.29 7.44 26.45
CA PRO A 321 19.99 8.06 25.17
C PRO A 321 21.32 8.11 24.42
N ILE A 322 21.32 7.67 23.16
CA ILE A 322 22.42 8.03 22.27
C ILE A 322 22.53 9.54 22.43
N GLU A 323 23.63 9.99 23.05
CA GLU A 323 23.95 11.39 23.25
C GLU A 323 23.63 12.13 21.96
N ARG A 324 23.19 13.39 22.05
CA ARG A 324 22.99 14.24 20.88
C ARG A 324 24.10 13.98 19.86
N ILE A 325 23.84 13.15 18.85
CA ILE A 325 24.73 13.03 17.70
C ILE A 325 24.41 14.28 16.91
N THR A 326 25.05 15.38 17.32
CA THR A 326 25.49 16.46 16.45
C THR A 326 26.49 15.87 15.47
N THR A 327 25.99 15.03 14.58
CA THR A 327 26.58 14.65 13.29
C THR A 327 25.52 13.87 12.54
N THR A 328 24.51 14.63 12.10
CA THR A 328 23.37 14.26 11.25
C THR A 328 23.78 13.67 9.89
N GLU A 329 25.03 13.23 9.70
CA GLU A 329 25.56 12.85 8.38
C GLU A 329 26.16 11.44 8.34
N ARG A 330 26.69 10.90 9.45
CA ARG A 330 27.47 9.63 9.38
C ARG A 330 26.63 8.36 9.55
N ILE A 331 25.53 8.41 10.32
CA ILE A 331 24.50 7.35 10.35
C ILE A 331 23.56 7.46 9.13
N TYR A 332 23.42 8.67 8.58
CA TYR A 332 22.52 9.00 7.48
C TYR A 332 23.06 8.59 6.09
N ARG A 333 24.38 8.40 5.91
CA ARG A 333 24.91 7.74 4.69
C ARG A 333 24.45 6.29 4.52
N ASN A 334 23.96 5.65 5.59
CA ASN A 334 23.32 4.34 5.50
C ASN A 334 21.79 4.41 5.39
N GLN A 335 21.16 5.59 5.50
CA GLN A 335 19.71 5.71 5.27
C GLN A 335 19.33 5.41 3.82
N ASP A 336 20.17 5.66 2.82
CA ASP A 336 19.88 5.19 1.45
C ASP A 336 20.06 3.67 1.28
N ARG A 337 20.82 3.01 2.16
CA ARG A 337 20.89 1.54 2.22
C ARG A 337 19.72 0.90 2.98
N TYR A 338 19.09 1.62 3.93
CA TYR A 338 18.04 1.09 4.81
C TYR A 338 16.64 1.74 4.64
N ALA A 339 16.50 2.82 3.87
CA ALA A 339 15.20 3.42 3.53
C ALA A 339 14.31 2.48 2.69
N GLY A 340 14.94 1.50 2.02
CA GLY A 340 14.24 0.39 1.37
C GLY A 340 13.79 -0.73 2.32
N ARG A 341 14.27 -0.76 3.58
CA ARG A 341 13.97 -1.83 4.56
C ARG A 341 12.93 -1.46 5.62
N PHE A 342 12.60 -0.17 5.76
CA PHE A 342 11.59 0.30 6.70
C PHE A 342 10.61 1.26 6.03
N GLN A 343 9.95 0.80 4.96
CA GLN A 343 8.54 1.12 4.84
C GLN A 343 7.82 0.31 5.92
N PRO A 344 7.01 0.93 6.78
CA PRO A 344 6.35 0.17 7.80
C PRO A 344 5.40 -0.84 7.16
N ALA A 345 5.61 -2.10 7.48
CA ALA A 345 4.63 -3.16 7.29
C ALA A 345 3.35 -2.78 8.05
N TYR A 346 2.47 -2.04 7.38
CA TYR A 346 1.10 -2.51 7.38
C TYR A 346 1.13 -3.81 6.61
N ASN A 347 1.03 -4.91 7.35
CA ASN A 347 0.57 -6.18 6.84
C ASN A 347 -0.86 -6.00 6.30
N SER A 348 -0.97 -5.41 5.11
CA SER A 348 -1.73 -6.09 4.07
C SER A 348 -0.80 -7.22 3.60
N PRO A 349 -1.27 -8.46 3.43
CA PRO A 349 -0.42 -9.61 3.12
C PRO A 349 0.17 -9.44 1.73
N CYS A 350 1.24 -8.68 1.63
CA CYS A 350 1.80 -8.29 0.36
C CYS A 350 3.30 -8.29 0.55
N ILE A 351 3.87 -9.45 0.20
CA ILE A 351 5.29 -9.67 -0.07
C ILE A 351 6.18 -9.62 1.19
N GLN A 352 5.81 -10.36 2.23
CA GLN A 352 6.80 -11.10 3.02
C GLN A 352 6.41 -12.58 2.92
N GLY A 353 7.12 -13.31 2.08
CA GLY A 353 7.00 -14.77 2.05
C GLY A 353 7.36 -15.30 3.42
N SER A 354 6.35 -15.80 4.11
CA SER A 354 6.48 -16.66 5.28
C SER A 354 7.53 -17.73 5.00
N SER A 355 8.42 -17.90 5.95
CA SER A 355 9.32 -19.03 6.09
C SER A 355 8.49 -20.28 6.38
N VAL A 356 7.83 -20.81 5.36
CA VAL A 356 7.38 -22.21 5.36
C VAL A 356 8.22 -22.89 4.30
N GLU A 357 9.32 -23.48 4.76
CA GLU A 357 9.96 -24.57 4.02
C GLU A 357 8.97 -25.74 4.09
N VAL A 358 8.45 -26.14 2.93
CA VAL A 358 7.79 -27.44 2.75
C VAL A 358 8.72 -28.23 1.82
N PRO A 359 9.01 -29.51 2.14
CA PRO A 359 10.17 -30.27 1.64
C PRO A 359 10.32 -30.35 0.12
#